data_AF-A0AAD4E535-F1
#
_entry.id   AF-A0AAD4E535-F1
#
_cell.length_a   1.000
_cell.length_b   1.000
_cell.length_c   1.000
_cell.angle_alpha   90.00
_cell.angle_beta   90.00
_cell.angle_gamma   90.00
#
_symmetry.space_group_name_H-M   'P 1'
#
loop_
_entity.id
_entity.type
_entity.pdbx_description
1 polymer ?
#
loop_
_entity_poly.entity_id
_entity_poly.type
_entity_poly.pdbx_seq_one_letter_code
_entity_poly.pdbx_strand_id
1 'polypeptide(L)'
;MRVFSPVPFNVRASVNASTLPATNHLDKPIYVPPKTRYSSVFLPEFPTKDLWGPDAIEFNPNRFLDERLHKYLTPKPFIFLPFNAGPRICLGQQFAYNEMSFMLIRLLQSFSSITLHPEAQPHILFRLTGLRHSGRKYI
;
A
#
# COMPACT_ATOMS: atom_id res chain seq x y z
N MET A 1 0.90 -2.24 -8.42
CA MET A 1 0.23 -1.39 -7.42
C MET A 1 0.39 -1.85 -5.96
N ARG A 2 0.68 -3.14 -5.67
CA ARG A 2 0.96 -3.60 -4.29
C ARG A 2 2.38 -3.23 -3.82
N VAL A 3 3.41 -3.77 -4.48
CA VAL A 3 4.83 -3.56 -4.09
C VAL A 3 5.25 -2.10 -4.27
N PHE A 4 4.87 -1.51 -5.40
CA PHE A 4 5.06 -0.10 -5.70
C PHE A 4 3.68 0.53 -5.88
N SER A 5 3.18 1.17 -4.83
CA SER A 5 1.93 1.94 -4.89
C SER A 5 2.22 3.32 -5.47
N PRO A 6 1.51 3.76 -6.52
CA PRO A 6 1.67 5.11 -7.07
C PRO A 6 1.18 6.20 -6.09
N VAL A 7 0.28 5.86 -5.16
CA VAL A 7 -0.25 6.77 -4.14
C VAL A 7 -0.14 6.06 -2.77
N PRO A 8 0.97 6.27 -2.02
CA PRO A 8 1.29 5.45 -0.85
C PRO A 8 0.61 5.90 0.46
N PHE A 9 -0.09 7.04 0.45
CA PHE A 9 -0.80 7.55 1.62
C PHE A 9 -2.13 8.19 1.21
N ASN A 10 -3.04 8.28 2.16
CA ASN A 10 -4.29 8.98 2.00
C ASN A 10 -4.58 9.83 3.24
N VAL A 11 -5.01 11.07 3.02
CA VAL A 11 -5.30 12.01 4.10
C VAL A 11 -6.80 12.09 4.33
N ARG A 12 -7.18 12.06 5.60
CA ARG A 12 -8.54 12.21 6.10
C ARG A 12 -8.56 13.21 7.24
N ALA A 13 -9.75 13.68 7.59
CA ALA A 13 -9.95 14.54 8.76
C ALA A 13 -11.16 14.04 9.57
N SER A 14 -11.06 14.07 10.89
CA SER A 14 -12.20 13.82 11.75
C SER A 14 -13.24 14.94 11.60
N VAL A 15 -14.52 14.58 11.47
CA VAL A 15 -15.61 15.55 11.45
C VAL A 15 -15.95 15.96 12.88
N ASN A 16 -16.14 14.97 13.75
CA ASN A 16 -16.45 15.12 15.16
C ASN A 16 -15.32 14.54 16.03
N ALA A 17 -15.35 14.86 17.33
CA ALA A 17 -14.53 14.15 18.30
C ALA A 17 -14.81 12.65 18.24
N SER A 18 -13.77 11.83 18.27
CA SER A 18 -13.88 10.38 18.22
C SER A 18 -12.74 9.71 18.96
N THR A 19 -12.77 8.40 19.09
CA THR A 19 -11.69 7.59 19.63
C THR A 19 -11.27 6.55 18.58
N LEU A 20 -9.96 6.38 18.39
CA LEU A 20 -9.44 5.26 17.64
C LEU A 20 -9.31 4.06 18.58
N PRO A 21 -9.76 2.86 18.14
CA PRO A 21 -9.64 1.67 18.94
C PRO A 21 -8.16 1.35 19.20
N ALA A 22 -7.89 0.83 20.38
CA ALA A 22 -6.58 0.32 20.74
C ALA A 22 -6.21 -0.84 19.82
N THR A 23 -4.96 -0.87 19.35
CA THR A 23 -4.47 -1.94 18.47
C THR A 23 -4.28 -3.25 19.24
N ASN A 24 -3.90 -3.18 20.52
CA ASN A 24 -3.84 -4.31 21.43
C ASN A 24 -4.83 -4.14 22.58
N HIS A 25 -5.30 -5.25 23.15
CA HIS A 25 -6.25 -5.26 24.27
C HIS A 25 -5.74 -4.56 25.55
N LEU A 26 -4.42 -4.34 25.65
CA LEU A 26 -3.76 -3.68 26.77
C LEU A 26 -3.59 -2.18 26.57
N ASP A 27 -3.71 -1.69 25.34
CA ASP A 27 -3.52 -0.30 25.01
C ASP A 27 -4.80 0.51 25.27
N LYS A 28 -4.64 1.78 25.63
CA LYS A 28 -5.79 2.69 25.80
C LYS A 28 -6.24 3.21 24.42
N PRO A 29 -7.55 3.38 24.20
CA PRO A 29 -8.06 4.05 23.00
C PRO A 29 -7.49 5.47 22.87
N ILE A 30 -7.22 5.89 21.63
CA ILE A 30 -6.63 7.21 21.35
C ILE A 30 -7.74 8.20 21.07
N TYR A 31 -7.82 9.29 21.85
CA TYR A 31 -8.76 10.38 21.57
C TYR A 31 -8.32 11.20 20.35
N VAL A 32 -9.26 11.46 19.46
CA VAL A 32 -9.09 12.26 18.24
C VAL A 32 -10.04 13.46 18.29
N PRO A 33 -9.53 14.68 18.50
CA PRO A 33 -10.34 15.91 18.46
C PRO A 33 -11.02 16.10 17.10
N PRO A 34 -12.11 16.90 17.00
CA PRO A 34 -12.70 17.26 15.71
C PRO A 34 -11.71 18.04 14.84
N LYS A 35 -11.86 17.93 13.51
CA LYS A 35 -11.01 18.60 12.49
C LYS A 35 -9.54 18.17 12.52
N THR A 36 -9.22 17.05 13.15
CA THR A 36 -7.85 16.49 13.18
C THR A 36 -7.58 15.79 11.87
N ARG A 37 -6.53 16.23 11.15
CA ARG A 37 -6.05 15.54 9.95
C ARG A 37 -5.20 14.35 10.34
N TYR A 38 -5.45 13.21 9.73
CA TYR A 38 -4.64 12.00 9.87
C TYR A 38 -4.35 11.41 8.49
N SER A 39 -3.20 10.76 8.38
CA SER A 39 -2.78 10.09 7.16
C SER A 39 -2.84 8.58 7.39
N SER A 40 -3.67 7.87 6.64
CA SER A 40 -3.50 6.42 6.50
C SER A 40 -2.35 6.20 5.52
N VAL A 41 -1.24 5.69 6.02
CA VAL A 41 -0.11 5.28 5.17
C VAL A 41 -0.36 3.82 4.81
N PHE A 42 -0.34 3.48 3.52
CA PHE A 42 -0.51 2.09 3.05
C PHE A 42 0.83 1.41 2.76
N LEU A 43 1.91 2.20 2.74
CA LEU A 43 3.25 1.77 2.40
C LEU A 43 3.82 0.71 3.37
N PRO A 44 3.62 0.79 4.70
CA PRO A 44 4.07 -0.24 5.64
C PRO A 44 3.34 -1.59 5.52
N GLU A 45 2.08 -1.59 5.08
CA GLU A 45 1.25 -2.79 5.01
C GLU A 45 1.69 -3.73 3.88
N PHE A 46 2.22 -3.18 2.78
CA PHE A 46 2.64 -3.98 1.62
C PHE A 46 3.80 -4.96 1.87
N PRO A 47 4.87 -4.62 2.61
CA PRO A 47 5.92 -5.57 2.99
C PRO A 47 5.58 -6.42 4.24
N THR A 48 4.41 -6.25 4.86
CA THR A 48 4.08 -6.93 6.13
C THR A 48 3.82 -8.43 5.92
N LYS A 49 4.71 -9.27 6.45
CA LYS A 49 4.62 -10.74 6.32
C LYS A 49 3.38 -11.35 6.97
N ASP A 50 2.87 -10.74 8.03
CA ASP A 50 1.64 -11.20 8.71
C ASP A 50 0.38 -11.01 7.84
N LEU A 51 0.43 -10.06 6.89
CA LEU A 51 -0.65 -9.79 5.96
C LEU A 51 -0.46 -10.53 4.63
N TRP A 52 0.77 -10.65 4.13
CA TRP A 52 1.06 -11.09 2.76
C TRP A 52 1.86 -12.39 2.65
N GLY A 53 2.29 -12.99 3.77
CA GLY A 53 3.12 -14.19 3.79
C GLY A 53 4.62 -13.91 3.71
N PRO A 54 5.45 -14.96 3.68
CA PRO A 54 6.91 -14.85 3.79
C PRO A 54 7.55 -14.07 2.63
N ASP A 55 6.94 -14.13 1.45
CA ASP A 55 7.35 -13.49 0.19
C ASP A 55 6.68 -12.10 -0.02
N ALA A 56 6.27 -11.43 1.07
CA ALA A 56 5.56 -10.15 1.04
C ALA A 56 6.28 -9.06 0.22
N ILE A 57 7.61 -9.03 0.21
CA ILE A 57 8.37 -8.01 -0.53
C ILE A 57 8.57 -8.36 -2.01
N GLU A 58 8.26 -9.59 -2.42
CA GLU A 58 8.53 -10.06 -3.76
C GLU A 58 7.44 -9.65 -4.75
N PHE A 59 7.87 -9.24 -5.94
CA PHE A 59 6.96 -9.07 -7.06
C PHE A 59 6.70 -10.45 -7.69
N ASN A 60 5.52 -11.00 -7.42
CA ASN A 60 5.06 -12.27 -7.98
C ASN A 60 3.67 -12.07 -8.61
N PRO A 61 3.53 -12.11 -9.95
CA PRO A 61 2.26 -11.87 -10.63
C PRO A 61 1.21 -12.96 -10.35
N ASN A 62 1.65 -14.19 -10.08
CA ASN A 62 0.75 -15.33 -9.83
C ASN A 62 0.07 -15.29 -8.46
N ARG A 63 0.48 -14.38 -7.56
CA ARG A 63 -0.08 -14.24 -6.20
C ARG A 63 -1.59 -14.04 -6.17
N PHE A 64 -2.14 -13.41 -7.20
CA PHE A 64 -3.58 -13.14 -7.31
C PHE A 64 -4.34 -14.26 -8.02
N LEU A 65 -3.66 -15.35 -8.39
CA LEU A 65 -4.21 -16.47 -9.15
C LEU A 65 -4.10 -17.81 -8.41
N ASP A 66 -3.26 -17.90 -7.38
CA ASP A 66 -3.05 -19.11 -6.60
C ASP A 66 -3.68 -19.06 -5.20
N GLU A 67 -3.38 -20.07 -4.38
CA GLU A 67 -3.90 -20.24 -3.01
C GLU A 67 -3.70 -19.02 -2.10
N ARG A 68 -2.69 -18.18 -2.38
CA ARG A 68 -2.38 -16.98 -1.59
C ARG A 68 -3.52 -15.97 -1.65
N LEU A 69 -4.27 -15.90 -2.77
CA LEU A 69 -5.46 -15.06 -2.90
C LEU A 69 -6.44 -15.37 -1.76
N HIS A 70 -6.81 -16.65 -1.62
CA HIS A 70 -7.79 -17.10 -0.64
C HIS A 70 -7.24 -17.12 0.78
N LYS A 71 -5.93 -17.35 0.94
CA LYS A 71 -5.27 -17.39 2.25
C LYS A 71 -5.09 -16.01 2.88
N TYR A 72 -4.74 -15.01 2.08
CA TYR A 72 -4.32 -13.69 2.59
C TYR A 72 -5.31 -12.57 2.24
N LEU A 73 -5.69 -12.46 0.97
CA LEU A 73 -6.41 -11.28 0.47
C LEU A 73 -7.92 -11.39 0.65
N THR A 74 -8.54 -12.50 0.24
CA THR A 74 -10.00 -12.70 0.35
C THR A 74 -10.52 -12.53 1.78
N PRO A 75 -9.85 -13.03 2.84
CA PRO A 75 -10.32 -12.87 4.22
C PRO A 75 -10.10 -11.44 4.77
N LYS A 76 -9.19 -10.67 4.18
CA LYS A 76 -8.79 -9.33 4.65
C LYS A 76 -8.68 -8.36 3.47
N PRO A 77 -9.77 -8.03 2.75
CA PRO A 77 -9.71 -7.27 1.51
C PRO A 77 -9.05 -5.89 1.65
N PHE A 78 -9.11 -5.30 2.85
CA PHE A 78 -8.50 -4.00 3.15
C PHE A 78 -6.97 -4.00 3.25
N ILE A 79 -6.29 -5.13 3.11
CA ILE A 79 -4.82 -5.15 2.99
C ILE A 79 -4.35 -4.69 1.61
N PHE A 80 -5.24 -4.66 0.60
CA PHE A 80 -4.95 -4.23 -0.76
C PHE A 80 -5.85 -3.08 -1.19
N LEU A 81 -5.35 -1.85 -1.04
CA LEU A 81 -6.12 -0.62 -1.28
C LEU A 81 -5.46 0.32 -2.31
N PRO A 82 -5.13 -0.15 -3.52
CA PRO A 82 -4.49 0.70 -4.53
C PRO A 82 -5.33 1.91 -4.94
N PHE A 83 -6.64 1.88 -4.68
CA PHE A 83 -7.61 2.93 -4.99
C PHE A 83 -8.40 3.40 -3.76
N ASN A 84 -7.92 3.10 -2.55
CA ASN A 84 -8.66 3.22 -1.28
C ASN A 84 -9.91 2.32 -1.23
N ALA A 85 -10.79 2.56 -0.26
CA ALA A 85 -12.07 1.87 -0.13
C ALA A 85 -13.13 2.81 0.49
N GLY A 86 -14.37 2.31 0.54
CA GLY A 86 -15.52 3.03 1.07
C GLY A 86 -16.15 4.04 0.08
N PRO A 87 -17.04 4.93 0.55
CA PRO A 87 -17.79 5.86 -0.31
C PRO A 87 -16.95 6.86 -1.10
N ARG A 88 -15.65 6.99 -0.76
CA ARG A 88 -14.68 7.87 -1.42
C ARG A 88 -13.57 7.07 -2.11
N ILE A 89 -13.88 5.85 -2.54
CA ILE A 89 -13.02 5.05 -3.42
C ILE A 89 -12.76 5.82 -4.73
N CYS A 90 -11.60 5.59 -5.35
CA CYS A 90 -11.26 6.28 -6.59
C CYS A 90 -12.34 6.06 -7.67
N LEU A 91 -12.96 7.14 -8.13
CA LEU A 91 -13.96 7.10 -9.20
C LEU A 91 -13.37 6.53 -10.51
N GLY A 92 -12.07 6.76 -10.72
CA GLY A 92 -11.33 6.28 -11.89
C GLY A 92 -10.79 4.85 -11.76
N GLN A 93 -11.14 4.08 -10.72
CA GLN A 93 -10.58 2.74 -10.49
C GLN A 93 -10.75 1.82 -11.71
N GLN A 94 -11.97 1.73 -12.26
CA GLN A 94 -12.24 0.84 -13.39
C GLN A 94 -11.55 1.33 -14.67
N PHE A 95 -11.54 2.66 -14.88
CA PHE A 95 -10.82 3.27 -15.98
C PHE A 95 -9.32 2.95 -15.91
N ALA A 96 -8.69 3.13 -14.74
CA ALA A 96 -7.27 2.83 -14.56
C ALA A 96 -6.96 1.34 -14.79
N TYR A 97 -7.81 0.42 -14.33
CA TYR A 97 -7.63 -1.01 -14.62
C TYR A 97 -7.70 -1.32 -16.12
N ASN A 98 -8.64 -0.69 -16.82
CA ASN A 98 -8.78 -0.87 -18.27
C ASN A 98 -7.57 -0.31 -19.02
N GLU A 99 -7.15 0.91 -18.71
CA GLU A 99 -5.99 1.55 -19.34
C GLU A 99 -4.70 0.78 -19.07
N MET A 100 -4.45 0.34 -17.83
CA MET A 100 -3.26 -0.47 -17.51
C MET A 100 -3.27 -1.81 -18.24
N SER A 101 -4.42 -2.48 -18.28
CA SER A 101 -4.56 -3.77 -18.97
C SER A 101 -4.36 -3.61 -20.48
N PHE A 102 -5.00 -2.60 -21.07
CA PHE A 102 -4.86 -2.26 -22.48
C PHE A 102 -3.40 -1.94 -22.83
N MET A 103 -2.75 -1.05 -22.07
CA MET A 103 -1.35 -0.69 -22.27
C MET A 103 -0.44 -1.90 -22.21
N LEU A 104 -0.60 -2.77 -21.21
CA LEU A 104 0.21 -3.99 -21.08
C LEU A 104 -0.01 -4.96 -22.25
N ILE A 105 -1.26 -5.17 -22.66
CA ILE A 105 -1.59 -6.02 -23.81
C ILE A 105 -0.96 -5.46 -25.09
N ARG A 106 -1.10 -4.16 -25.36
CA ARG A 106 -0.54 -3.52 -26.54
C ARG A 106 0.99 -3.56 -26.53
N LEU A 107 1.62 -3.38 -25.38
CA LEU A 107 3.07 -3.50 -25.21
C LEU A 107 3.54 -4.91 -25.58
N LEU A 108 2.92 -5.95 -25.01
CA LEU A 108 3.28 -7.35 -25.27
C LEU A 108 2.97 -7.81 -26.69
N GLN A 109 1.98 -7.20 -27.36
CA GLN A 109 1.68 -7.47 -28.78
C GLN A 109 2.67 -6.80 -29.74
N SER A 110 3.27 -5.68 -29.33
CA SER A 110 4.12 -4.87 -30.22
C SER A 110 5.59 -5.28 -30.19
N PHE A 111 6.04 -5.92 -29.10
CA PHE A 111 7.45 -6.28 -28.90
C PHE A 111 7.58 -7.77 -28.57
N SER A 112 8.51 -8.44 -29.25
CA SER A 112 8.83 -9.85 -29.00
C SER A 112 9.73 -10.07 -27.79
N SER A 113 10.45 -9.04 -27.35
CA SER A 113 11.31 -9.07 -26.16
C SER A 113 11.36 -7.71 -25.47
N ILE A 114 11.57 -7.74 -24.15
CA ILE A 114 11.72 -6.57 -23.29
C ILE A 114 12.90 -6.83 -22.37
N THR A 115 13.79 -5.86 -22.20
CA THR A 115 14.94 -5.96 -21.29
C THR A 115 15.06 -4.68 -20.48
N LEU A 116 15.37 -4.83 -19.19
CA LEU A 116 15.60 -3.69 -18.30
C LEU A 116 16.97 -3.08 -18.60
N HIS A 117 17.01 -1.77 -18.83
CA HIS A 117 18.25 -1.01 -18.85
C HIS A 117 18.52 -0.45 -17.44
N PRO A 118 19.55 -0.91 -16.69
CA PRO A 118 19.74 -0.52 -15.30
C PRO A 118 19.89 0.99 -15.08
N GLU A 119 20.59 1.68 -15.99
CA GLU A 119 20.77 3.14 -15.91
C GLU A 119 19.48 3.94 -16.13
N ALA A 120 18.44 3.32 -16.70
CA ALA A 120 17.14 3.96 -16.88
C ALA A 120 16.24 3.78 -15.64
N GLN A 121 16.69 3.04 -14.62
CA GLN A 121 15.89 2.80 -13.42
C GLN A 121 15.82 4.09 -12.59
N PRO A 122 14.63 4.66 -12.33
CA PRO A 122 14.50 5.83 -11.50
C PRO A 122 14.96 5.51 -10.06
N HIS A 123 15.69 6.43 -9.45
CA HIS A 123 16.02 6.33 -8.03
C HIS A 123 14.72 6.28 -7.22
N ILE A 124 14.55 5.23 -6.41
CA ILE A 124 13.39 5.10 -5.52
C ILE A 124 13.49 6.19 -4.45
N LEU A 125 12.77 7.30 -4.65
CA LEU A 125 12.81 8.48 -3.78
C LEU A 125 12.24 8.21 -2.37
N PHE A 126 11.38 7.19 -2.23
CA PHE A 126 10.82 6.76 -0.95
C PHE A 126 11.55 5.53 -0.41
N ARG A 127 12.83 5.66 -0.08
CA ARG A 127 13.47 4.73 0.86
C ARG A 127 13.04 5.19 2.25
N LEU A 128 12.14 4.47 2.92
CA LEU A 128 11.97 4.62 4.37
C LEU A 128 13.28 4.14 5.01
N THR A 129 14.32 4.98 5.02
CA THR A 129 15.41 4.83 5.96
C THR A 129 14.76 4.93 7.33
N GLY A 130 14.64 3.80 8.01
CA GLY A 130 14.14 3.76 9.38
C GLY A 130 14.84 4.85 10.16
N LEU A 131 14.05 5.73 10.77
CA LEU A 131 14.52 6.60 11.85
C LEU A 131 15.02 5.68 12.95
N ARG A 132 16.27 5.22 12.85
CA ARG A 132 17.04 4.81 14.02
C ARG A 132 17.18 6.09 14.84
N HIS A 133 16.42 6.14 15.92
CA HIS A 133 16.63 7.09 16.99
C HIS A 133 18.10 7.00 17.42
N SER A 134 18.95 7.88 16.90
CA SER A 134 20.33 7.97 17.36
C SER A 134 20.26 8.48 18.78
N GLY A 135 20.62 7.63 19.74
CA GLY A 135 20.81 8.04 21.12
C GLY A 135 21.75 9.23 21.18
N ARG A 136 21.19 10.41 21.46
CA ARG A 136 21.97 11.54 21.95
C ARG A 136 22.00 11.40 23.46
N LYS A 137 23.15 10.96 23.97
CA LYS A 137 23.53 11.16 25.37
C LYS A 137 23.50 12.67 25.61
N TYR A 138 22.63 13.12 26.50
CA TYR A 138 22.76 14.44 27.10
C TYR A 138 23.70 14.28 28.31
N ILE A 139 24.68 15.18 28.36
CA ILE A 139 25.46 15.50 29.56
C ILE A 139 24.51 16.12 30.59
#